data_AF-A0A8J5GBH7-F1
#
_entry.id   AF-A0A8J5GBH7-F1
#
_cell.length_a   1.000
_cell.length_b   1.000
_cell.length_c   1.000
_cell.angle_alpha   90.00
_cell.angle_beta   90.00
_cell.angle_gamma   90.00
#
_symmetry.space_group_name_H-M   'P 1'
#
loop_
_entity.id
_entity.type
_entity.pdbx_description
1 polymer ?
#
loop_
_entity_poly.entity_id
_entity_poly.type
_entity_poly.pdbx_seq_one_letter_code
_entity_poly.pdbx_strand_id
1 'polypeptide(L)'
;MEDVEPKTGEISAHPEGDNEEPDLPGESGDSTLEAKQDEIQPAMEAKEGEIEPTSDVAVGKIPSKLEVEIDNKLDGKEGEIKAEGAEKKPSSETDAARGDDIRTFTMRELLDELKEEEKGASEAKDDKTWSVDPTKDDGSDAYRSSAAGSSSFSHNDISMDLINKVTGTDEEGRSRQRMLLYAAKKYVSAIERNPEDHDALYNWALVLQEHFKCMHKARQNALSPIYGTNRMESADNVGPDSDSSKDALLEEACKKYEEAIRLCPTLYDAHYNWAIAISDRAKMRGRTKEAEELWKQATKKYEKAVQLNWNSPQALNNWGLALQELGAIVPVREKQTIIKTAISKFRAAIQLQFDFHRAIYNLGTVLYGLAEDTFRSGRPVNAKEVSPEEFYSQSAIYIAAAHALKPNYSVYHSALRLVRSMLPLPYLKVGYLTAQPAHIPIAPHKEWQRSQFLLNHEGLKQVGKAEKHLSQSPSGVLSGSPQTDKSLLKVDVQDIVSVSACADLTLPRGAGLCIETINGSVYLVADTWESLYGWLDAIRLVYTIYARGKSDILAGIITG
;
A
#
# COMPACT_ATOMS: atom_id res chain seq x y z
N MET A 1 -62.96 43.62 39.58
CA MET A 1 -62.25 42.38 39.22
C MET A 1 -62.31 42.28 37.70
N GLU A 2 -61.91 43.37 37.06
CA GLU A 2 -60.54 43.55 36.54
C GLU A 2 -60.37 42.63 35.31
N ASP A 3 -60.90 42.99 34.13
CA ASP A 3 -61.06 44.33 33.49
C ASP A 3 -59.69 45.04 33.27
N VAL A 4 -59.33 45.62 32.11
CA VAL A 4 -60.08 45.98 30.88
C VAL A 4 -59.25 45.72 29.60
N GLU A 5 -59.91 45.27 28.54
CA GLU A 5 -59.70 45.69 27.14
C GLU A 5 -61.09 46.10 26.59
N PRO A 6 -61.28 46.82 25.46
CA PRO A 6 -60.33 47.56 24.60
C PRO A 6 -60.85 48.99 24.20
N LYS A 7 -60.26 49.62 23.16
CA LYS A 7 -60.88 50.39 22.03
C LYS A 7 -60.39 51.83 21.75
N THR A 8 -60.22 52.11 20.44
CA THR A 8 -60.46 53.36 19.65
C THR A 8 -59.82 54.70 20.09
N GLY A 9 -59.39 55.59 19.18
CA GLY A 9 -59.37 55.55 17.70
C GLY A 9 -59.24 56.96 17.07
N GLU A 10 -59.03 57.03 15.75
CA GLU A 10 -59.00 58.27 14.92
C GLU A 10 -57.81 59.23 15.24
N ILE A 11 -57.43 60.29 14.49
CA ILE A 11 -58.03 61.05 13.37
C ILE A 11 -56.94 61.36 12.29
N SER A 12 -57.35 61.70 11.06
CA SER A 12 -56.49 62.01 9.89
C SER A 12 -56.12 63.51 9.73
N ALA A 13 -54.93 63.83 9.17
CA ALA A 13 -54.67 65.07 8.42
C ALA A 13 -53.38 65.05 7.53
N HIS A 14 -53.42 65.76 6.41
CA HIS A 14 -52.40 66.13 5.40
C HIS A 14 -52.77 67.58 4.92
N PRO A 15 -52.04 68.30 4.04
CA PRO A 15 -50.63 68.30 3.62
C PRO A 15 -50.01 69.75 3.60
N GLU A 16 -48.92 69.98 2.81
CA GLU A 16 -48.38 71.29 2.30
C GLU A 16 -47.85 72.32 3.36
N GLY A 17 -46.81 73.13 3.16
CA GLY A 17 -45.84 73.41 2.07
C GLY A 17 -45.00 74.68 2.45
N ASP A 18 -43.99 75.20 1.73
CA ASP A 18 -43.15 74.71 0.62
C ASP A 18 -41.95 75.70 0.36
N ASN A 19 -41.29 75.63 -0.81
CA ASN A 19 -40.41 76.63 -1.50
C ASN A 19 -38.88 76.80 -1.24
N GLU A 20 -38.13 76.58 -2.33
CA GLU A 20 -37.09 77.43 -2.98
C GLU A 20 -35.60 77.48 -2.54
N GLU A 21 -34.77 77.79 -3.56
CA GLU A 21 -33.28 77.79 -3.70
C GLU A 21 -32.71 79.25 -3.56
N PRO A 22 -31.44 79.66 -3.89
CA PRO A 22 -30.51 79.16 -4.94
C PRO A 22 -28.96 79.26 -4.70
N ASP A 23 -28.22 78.95 -5.79
CA ASP A 23 -26.92 79.49 -6.27
C ASP A 23 -25.53 78.86 -5.95
N LEU A 24 -24.64 78.99 -6.95
CA LEU A 24 -23.25 78.46 -7.10
C LEU A 24 -22.23 79.61 -7.28
N PRO A 25 -20.90 79.40 -7.12
CA PRO A 25 -19.98 79.01 -8.22
C PRO A 25 -19.01 77.85 -7.82
N GLY A 26 -18.20 77.19 -8.68
CA GLY A 26 -17.02 77.66 -9.45
C GLY A 26 -15.73 77.62 -8.58
N GLU A 27 -14.53 77.17 -8.98
CA GLU A 27 -13.94 76.79 -10.28
C GLU A 27 -12.83 75.69 -10.13
N SER A 28 -12.00 75.45 -11.15
CA SER A 28 -10.98 74.38 -11.25
C SER A 28 -9.61 74.86 -11.79
N GLY A 29 -8.51 74.18 -11.43
CA GLY A 29 -7.14 74.42 -11.96
C GLY A 29 -6.20 75.04 -10.91
N ASP A 30 -4.87 75.10 -11.09
CA ASP A 30 -4.00 74.63 -12.19
C ASP A 30 -2.64 74.12 -11.62
N SER A 31 -1.53 74.17 -12.38
CA SER A 31 -0.45 73.17 -12.36
C SER A 31 0.98 73.68 -12.08
N THR A 32 1.95 72.74 -12.02
CA THR A 32 3.43 72.89 -12.01
C THR A 32 4.08 73.52 -10.76
N LEU A 33 5.19 72.98 -10.22
CA LEU A 33 6.54 72.96 -10.83
C LEU A 33 7.44 71.81 -10.31
N GLU A 34 8.46 71.44 -11.10
CA GLU A 34 9.52 70.49 -10.73
C GLU A 34 10.80 71.18 -10.26
N ALA A 35 11.51 70.62 -9.26
CA ALA A 35 12.98 70.65 -9.15
C ALA A 35 13.53 69.73 -8.03
N LYS A 36 14.31 68.70 -8.43
CA LYS A 36 15.72 68.43 -8.00
C LYS A 36 16.13 68.94 -6.60
N GLN A 37 16.60 68.14 -5.64
CA GLN A 37 17.81 67.27 -5.59
C GLN A 37 17.81 66.51 -4.21
N ASP A 38 18.71 65.59 -3.81
CA ASP A 38 20.00 65.10 -4.34
C ASP A 38 20.23 63.61 -3.92
N GLU A 39 21.39 63.02 -4.25
CA GLU A 39 21.73 61.59 -4.11
C GLU A 39 22.68 61.26 -2.91
N ILE A 40 23.00 59.96 -2.71
CA ILE A 40 24.18 59.37 -1.97
C ILE A 40 24.00 58.97 -0.47
N GLN A 41 24.66 57.86 -0.09
CA GLN A 41 24.69 57.19 1.24
C GLN A 41 25.96 57.53 2.06
N PRO A 42 26.04 57.16 3.36
CA PRO A 42 26.77 55.93 3.81
C PRO A 42 25.94 55.08 4.83
N ALA A 43 26.14 53.76 5.07
CA ALA A 43 27.30 52.97 5.59
C ALA A 43 27.72 53.36 7.03
N MET A 44 28.03 52.49 8.03
CA MET A 44 28.10 51.01 8.24
C MET A 44 27.45 50.68 9.64
N GLU A 45 27.51 49.53 10.34
CA GLU A 45 28.04 48.15 10.21
C GLU A 45 27.18 47.21 11.13
N ALA A 46 26.98 45.93 10.79
CA ALA A 46 26.67 44.86 11.77
C ALA A 46 27.02 43.46 11.19
N LYS A 47 27.58 42.56 12.01
CA LYS A 47 28.32 41.36 11.57
C LYS A 47 27.48 40.10 11.29
N GLU A 48 28.14 39.21 10.54
CA GLU A 48 27.72 37.86 10.16
C GLU A 48 27.44 36.91 11.33
N GLY A 49 26.68 35.85 11.05
CA GLY A 49 26.62 34.62 11.85
C GLY A 49 26.42 33.43 10.92
N GLU A 50 27.41 32.55 10.84
CA GLU A 50 27.40 31.38 9.95
C GLU A 50 26.51 30.25 10.49
N ILE A 51 25.86 29.50 9.60
CA ILE A 51 25.24 28.20 9.90
C ILE A 51 25.55 27.25 8.73
N GLU A 52 26.27 26.15 9.00
CA GLU A 52 26.61 25.14 8.00
C GLU A 52 25.40 24.26 7.61
N PRO A 53 25.27 23.85 6.33
CA PRO A 53 24.29 22.85 5.91
C PRO A 53 24.79 21.43 6.22
N THR A 54 24.08 20.69 7.07
CA THR A 54 24.50 19.34 7.48
C THR A 54 23.90 18.22 6.63
N SER A 55 24.78 17.56 5.87
CA SER A 55 24.68 16.20 5.30
C SER A 55 23.48 15.85 4.39
N ASP A 56 23.75 15.73 3.09
CA ASP A 56 22.93 14.94 2.16
C ASP A 56 22.85 13.45 2.56
N VAL A 57 21.68 12.84 2.38
CA VAL A 57 21.55 11.37 2.35
C VAL A 57 21.70 10.89 0.91
N ALA A 58 22.80 10.19 0.64
CA ALA A 58 23.16 9.78 -0.71
C ALA A 58 22.10 8.86 -1.38
N VAL A 59 21.53 9.32 -2.50
CA VAL A 59 20.66 8.50 -3.34
C VAL A 59 21.51 7.46 -4.07
N GLY A 60 21.38 6.19 -3.66
CA GLY A 60 22.08 5.07 -4.28
C GLY A 60 21.75 4.94 -5.77
N LYS A 61 22.77 5.05 -6.62
CA LYS A 61 22.64 5.07 -8.08
C LYS A 61 22.39 3.65 -8.61
N ILE A 62 21.14 3.32 -8.94
CA ILE A 62 20.76 2.04 -9.55
C ILE A 62 21.41 1.94 -10.95
N PRO A 63 22.12 0.84 -11.29
CA PRO A 63 22.75 0.67 -12.60
C PRO A 63 21.68 0.42 -13.69
N SER A 64 21.65 1.28 -14.70
CA SER A 64 20.63 1.30 -15.75
C SER A 64 20.94 0.40 -16.95
N LYS A 65 21.05 -0.92 -16.73
CA LYS A 65 20.77 -1.95 -17.75
C LYS A 65 20.79 -3.35 -17.13
N LEU A 66 19.74 -4.13 -17.36
CA LEU A 66 19.74 -5.59 -17.32
C LEU A 66 18.47 -6.08 -18.06
N GLU A 67 18.66 -6.52 -19.30
CA GLU A 67 17.64 -7.25 -20.06
C GLU A 67 17.62 -8.70 -19.55
N VAL A 68 16.44 -9.24 -19.21
CA VAL A 68 16.26 -10.65 -18.80
C VAL A 68 14.97 -11.18 -19.41
N GLU A 69 15.07 -12.26 -20.17
CA GLU A 69 13.93 -12.97 -20.75
C GLU A 69 13.13 -13.68 -19.64
N ILE A 70 11.80 -13.60 -19.69
CA ILE A 70 10.92 -14.27 -18.72
C ILE A 70 10.14 -15.35 -19.45
N ASP A 71 10.55 -16.61 -19.27
CA ASP A 71 9.82 -17.76 -19.78
C ASP A 71 8.56 -18.02 -18.94
N ASN A 72 7.45 -18.39 -19.60
CA ASN A 72 6.12 -18.34 -18.99
C ASN A 72 5.63 -19.71 -18.52
N LYS A 73 5.24 -19.81 -17.25
CA LYS A 73 4.14 -20.70 -16.87
C LYS A 73 3.34 -20.21 -15.66
N LEU A 74 2.04 -20.08 -15.88
CA LEU A 74 1.03 -19.80 -14.86
C LEU A 74 0.21 -21.07 -14.62
N ASP A 75 -0.12 -21.35 -13.36
CA ASP A 75 -1.53 -21.58 -13.00
C ASP A 75 -1.78 -21.11 -11.57
N GLY A 76 -3.04 -20.89 -11.18
CA GLY A 76 -3.39 -20.13 -9.98
C GLY A 76 -4.24 -20.88 -8.96
N LYS A 77 -4.24 -20.36 -7.72
CA LYS A 77 -5.36 -20.48 -6.78
C LYS A 77 -5.40 -19.26 -5.86
N GLU A 78 -6.62 -18.83 -5.51
CA GLU A 78 -6.87 -17.65 -4.70
C GLU A 78 -6.81 -17.98 -3.19
N GLY A 79 -6.70 -16.94 -2.34
CA GLY A 79 -7.18 -17.05 -0.96
C GLY A 79 -6.17 -17.30 0.17
N GLU A 80 -4.86 -17.09 -0.01
CA GLU A 80 -3.91 -17.11 1.11
C GLU A 80 -2.72 -16.14 0.96
N ILE A 81 -2.14 -15.73 2.09
CA ILE A 81 -0.79 -15.14 2.14
C ILE A 81 0.16 -16.28 2.47
N LYS A 82 0.65 -16.97 1.44
CA LYS A 82 1.67 -17.99 1.62
C LYS A 82 3.03 -17.32 1.81
N ALA A 83 3.75 -17.72 2.85
CA ALA A 83 5.18 -17.50 2.94
C ALA A 83 5.87 -18.49 1.99
N GLU A 84 6.04 -18.11 0.72
CA GLU A 84 6.79 -18.89 -0.26
C GLU A 84 8.29 -18.64 -0.04
N GLY A 85 8.89 -19.47 0.83
CA GLY A 85 10.34 -19.50 1.02
C GLY A 85 11.04 -19.90 -0.29
N ALA A 86 11.93 -19.03 -0.79
CA ALA A 86 12.64 -19.27 -2.03
C ALA A 86 13.73 -20.35 -1.83
N GLU A 87 13.51 -21.54 -2.40
CA GLU A 87 14.44 -22.66 -2.32
C GLU A 87 15.78 -22.35 -3.02
N LYS A 88 16.79 -21.95 -2.24
CA LYS A 88 18.21 -22.01 -2.63
C LYS A 88 18.92 -23.05 -1.79
N LYS A 89 19.39 -24.12 -2.44
CA LYS A 89 20.30 -25.09 -1.81
C LYS A 89 21.61 -24.38 -1.44
N PRO A 90 22.08 -24.47 -0.18
CA PRO A 90 23.49 -24.23 0.10
C PRO A 90 24.32 -25.34 -0.56
N SER A 91 25.54 -25.00 -1.00
CA SER A 91 26.49 -25.97 -1.55
C SER A 91 27.78 -25.91 -0.75
N SER A 92 28.04 -26.96 0.00
CA SER A 92 29.27 -27.19 0.76
C SER A 92 29.40 -28.68 1.06
N GLU A 93 30.47 -29.30 0.57
CA GLU A 93 30.88 -30.66 0.94
C GLU A 93 31.79 -30.61 2.20
N THR A 94 32.27 -31.78 2.65
CA THR A 94 33.05 -32.05 3.88
C THR A 94 32.23 -31.94 5.19
N ASP A 95 32.37 -32.85 6.17
CA ASP A 95 33.19 -34.07 6.24
C ASP A 95 32.49 -35.18 7.05
N ALA A 96 32.87 -36.44 6.81
CA ALA A 96 32.16 -37.60 7.36
C ALA A 96 32.70 -38.07 8.73
N ALA A 97 31.92 -37.87 9.80
CA ALA A 97 32.12 -38.49 11.11
C ALA A 97 30.79 -38.90 11.74
N ARG A 98 30.74 -40.04 12.45
CA ARG A 98 29.52 -40.51 13.14
C ARG A 98 29.27 -39.74 14.43
N GLY A 99 28.25 -38.90 14.42
CA GLY A 99 27.54 -38.36 15.58
C GLY A 99 26.07 -38.19 15.21
N ASP A 100 25.16 -38.23 16.17
CA ASP A 100 23.73 -38.09 15.89
C ASP A 100 23.44 -36.67 15.34
N ASP A 101 22.76 -36.61 14.18
CA ASP A 101 22.69 -35.40 13.34
C ASP A 101 22.09 -34.19 14.04
N ILE A 102 22.88 -33.12 14.19
CA ILE A 102 22.40 -31.79 14.59
C ILE A 102 21.84 -31.10 13.33
N ARG A 103 20.73 -31.64 12.83
CA ARG A 103 20.00 -31.13 11.65
C ARG A 103 18.65 -30.56 12.08
N THR A 104 18.42 -29.29 11.74
CA THR A 104 17.10 -28.68 11.81
C THR A 104 16.19 -29.23 10.70
N PHE A 105 14.95 -29.54 11.07
CA PHE A 105 13.92 -29.95 10.12
C PHE A 105 13.08 -28.74 9.74
N THR A 106 12.89 -28.51 8.44
CA THR A 106 11.95 -27.51 7.96
C THR A 106 10.51 -27.93 8.26
N MET A 107 9.58 -26.96 8.30
CA MET A 107 8.16 -27.25 8.47
C MET A 107 7.61 -28.23 7.42
N ARG A 108 8.18 -28.27 6.20
CA ARG A 108 7.80 -29.26 5.18
C ARG A 108 8.25 -30.68 5.57
N GLU A 109 9.50 -30.85 5.98
CA GLU A 109 10.04 -32.16 6.38
C GLU A 109 9.26 -32.72 7.58
N LEU A 110 8.97 -31.90 8.60
CA LEU A 110 8.13 -32.31 9.75
C LEU A 110 6.70 -32.69 9.35
N LEU A 111 6.13 -32.04 8.34
CA LEU A 111 4.81 -32.37 7.79
C LEU A 111 4.82 -33.65 6.96
N ASP A 112 5.97 -34.09 6.46
CA ASP A 112 6.13 -35.37 5.76
C ASP A 112 6.45 -36.50 6.75
N GLU A 113 7.29 -36.29 7.77
CA GLU A 113 7.49 -37.21 8.89
C GLU A 113 6.16 -37.59 9.57
N LEU A 114 5.32 -36.60 9.88
CA LEU A 114 4.04 -36.82 10.53
C LEU A 114 3.09 -37.70 9.70
N LYS A 115 3.14 -37.64 8.36
CA LYS A 115 2.33 -38.51 7.50
C LYS A 115 2.78 -39.96 7.58
N GLU A 116 4.08 -40.21 7.70
CA GLU A 116 4.61 -41.57 7.88
C GLU A 116 4.35 -42.09 9.30
N GLU A 117 4.40 -41.24 10.33
CA GLU A 117 3.93 -41.60 11.68
C GLU A 117 2.43 -41.89 11.72
N GLU A 118 1.58 -41.10 11.07
CA GLU A 118 0.13 -41.34 11.03
C GLU A 118 -0.23 -42.62 10.23
N LYS A 119 0.52 -42.96 9.17
CA LYS A 119 0.41 -44.26 8.47
C LYS A 119 0.84 -45.42 9.37
N GLY A 120 2.01 -45.33 10.02
CA GLY A 120 2.46 -46.36 10.95
C GLY A 120 1.47 -46.58 12.10
N ALA A 121 0.81 -45.52 12.55
CA ALA A 121 -0.24 -45.57 13.57
C ALA A 121 -1.62 -46.06 13.06
N SER A 122 -1.84 -46.17 11.75
CA SER A 122 -2.99 -46.89 11.18
C SER A 122 -2.67 -48.36 10.92
N GLU A 123 -1.51 -48.68 10.35
CA GLU A 123 -1.06 -50.06 10.13
C GLU A 123 -0.91 -50.84 11.46
N ALA A 124 -0.47 -50.18 12.54
CA ALA A 124 -0.37 -50.78 13.87
C ALA A 124 -1.72 -51.04 14.58
N LYS A 125 -2.88 -50.75 13.96
CA LYS A 125 -4.21 -50.96 14.57
C LYS A 125 -4.95 -52.21 14.10
N ASP A 126 -4.65 -52.74 12.93
CA ASP A 126 -5.32 -53.94 12.43
C ASP A 126 -4.81 -55.22 13.14
N ASP A 127 -3.59 -55.18 13.69
CA ASP A 127 -2.89 -56.36 14.22
C ASP A 127 -2.87 -56.44 15.77
N LYS A 128 -4.05 -56.29 16.40
CA LYS A 128 -4.25 -56.66 17.83
C LYS A 128 -5.71 -56.91 18.26
N THR A 129 -6.29 -58.00 17.79
CA THR A 129 -7.47 -58.58 18.45
C THR A 129 -7.04 -59.34 19.71
N TRP A 130 -7.17 -58.74 20.89
CA TRP A 130 -7.13 -59.47 22.16
C TRP A 130 -8.09 -58.89 23.20
N SER A 131 -9.00 -59.72 23.70
CA SER A 131 -9.98 -59.34 24.72
C SER A 131 -9.34 -59.23 26.10
N VAL A 132 -9.76 -58.23 26.90
CA VAL A 132 -9.35 -58.09 28.30
C VAL A 132 -10.59 -57.92 29.18
N ASP A 133 -10.60 -58.67 30.28
CA ASP A 133 -11.70 -58.83 31.24
C ASP A 133 -11.66 -57.70 32.30
N PRO A 134 -12.75 -56.92 32.53
CA PRO A 134 -12.69 -55.67 33.27
C PRO A 134 -12.73 -55.83 34.80
N THR A 135 -11.76 -56.53 35.40
CA THR A 135 -11.50 -56.49 36.85
C THR A 135 -10.02 -56.46 37.24
N LYS A 136 -9.46 -55.24 37.37
CA LYS A 136 -8.59 -54.88 38.51
C LYS A 136 -8.36 -53.37 38.61
N ASP A 137 -8.55 -52.89 39.82
CA ASP A 137 -8.19 -51.57 40.32
C ASP A 137 -6.87 -51.72 41.10
N ASP A 138 -5.86 -50.92 40.77
CA ASP A 138 -4.69 -50.69 41.62
C ASP A 138 -4.00 -49.38 41.20
N GLY A 139 -3.64 -48.54 42.17
CA GLY A 139 -3.22 -47.16 41.91
C GLY A 139 -1.88 -46.82 42.56
N SER A 140 -1.03 -46.07 41.86
CA SER A 140 0.24 -45.58 42.41
C SER A 140 0.61 -44.19 41.89
N ASP A 141 0.17 -43.15 42.60
CA ASP A 141 0.70 -41.79 42.46
C ASP A 141 2.14 -41.72 42.98
N ALA A 142 3.13 -41.60 42.08
CA ALA A 142 4.49 -41.21 42.44
C ALA A 142 5.29 -40.67 41.24
N TYR A 143 5.38 -39.35 41.09
CA TYR A 143 6.66 -38.65 40.87
C TYR A 143 6.46 -37.13 41.04
N ARG A 144 7.22 -36.51 41.95
CA ARG A 144 7.15 -35.06 42.24
C ARG A 144 8.54 -34.44 42.15
N SER A 145 8.69 -33.51 41.20
CA SER A 145 9.66 -32.40 41.11
C SER A 145 11.13 -32.63 41.53
N SER A 146 12.03 -32.39 40.58
CA SER A 146 13.41 -31.96 40.84
C SER A 146 13.72 -30.69 40.05
N ALA A 147 13.36 -29.53 40.60
CA ALA A 147 13.54 -28.24 39.94
C ALA A 147 14.88 -27.57 40.34
N ALA A 148 15.77 -27.37 39.38
CA ALA A 148 16.93 -26.49 39.51
C ALA A 148 17.49 -26.05 38.14
N GLY A 149 17.42 -24.75 37.81
CA GLY A 149 18.53 -24.13 37.06
C GLY A 149 18.40 -23.74 35.58
N SER A 150 17.25 -23.33 35.05
CA SER A 150 17.24 -22.30 33.98
C SER A 150 15.91 -21.54 33.90
N SER A 151 15.93 -20.28 33.47
CA SER A 151 14.75 -19.39 33.41
C SER A 151 14.03 -19.38 32.05
N SER A 152 14.37 -20.29 31.13
CA SER A 152 13.71 -20.42 29.82
C SER A 152 12.52 -21.37 29.80
N PHE A 153 12.42 -22.30 30.77
CA PHE A 153 11.41 -23.37 30.77
C PHE A 153 9.95 -22.89 30.78
N SER A 154 9.63 -21.74 31.39
CA SER A 154 8.25 -21.28 31.54
C SER A 154 7.57 -20.81 30.24
N HIS A 155 8.32 -20.25 29.28
CA HIS A 155 7.74 -19.63 28.09
C HIS A 155 7.27 -20.66 27.05
N ASN A 156 8.00 -21.78 26.92
CA ASN A 156 7.61 -22.87 26.04
C ASN A 156 6.35 -23.59 26.57
N ASP A 157 6.22 -23.77 27.89
CA ASP A 157 5.00 -24.32 28.50
C ASP A 157 3.77 -23.43 28.25
N ILE A 158 3.89 -22.11 28.41
CA ILE A 158 2.80 -21.16 28.11
C ILE A 158 2.41 -21.23 26.62
N SER A 159 3.39 -21.31 25.72
CA SER A 159 3.16 -21.47 24.28
C SER A 159 2.37 -22.75 23.96
N MET A 160 2.74 -23.86 24.60
CA MET A 160 2.12 -25.17 24.42
C MET A 160 0.70 -25.22 25.01
N ASP A 161 0.48 -24.65 26.19
CA ASP A 161 -0.83 -24.49 26.82
C ASP A 161 -1.80 -23.67 25.94
N LEU A 162 -1.34 -22.57 25.35
CA LEU A 162 -2.13 -21.77 24.40
C LEU A 162 -2.56 -22.57 23.16
N ILE A 163 -1.69 -23.43 22.60
CA ILE A 163 -2.02 -24.28 21.44
C ILE A 163 -2.95 -25.44 21.82
N ASN A 164 -2.82 -25.97 23.05
CA ASN A 164 -3.64 -27.08 23.58
C ASN A 164 -5.06 -26.65 23.98
N LYS A 165 -5.26 -25.41 24.46
CA LYS A 165 -6.55 -24.90 24.95
C LYS A 165 -7.64 -24.71 23.90
N VAL A 166 -7.29 -24.81 22.63
CA VAL A 166 -8.17 -24.54 21.47
C VAL A 166 -8.62 -25.88 20.87
N THR A 167 -9.76 -25.92 20.18
CA THR A 167 -10.12 -27.07 19.33
C THR A 167 -10.65 -26.61 17.96
N GLY A 168 -10.17 -27.25 16.89
CA GLY A 168 -10.68 -27.04 15.54
C GLY A 168 -12.16 -27.40 15.40
N THR A 169 -12.95 -26.56 14.72
CA THR A 169 -14.41 -26.72 14.61
C THR A 169 -14.88 -27.61 13.43
N ASP A 170 -13.93 -28.16 12.71
CA ASP A 170 -14.07 -29.03 11.53
C ASP A 170 -12.92 -30.06 11.52
N GLU A 171 -12.93 -31.00 10.58
CA GLU A 171 -11.89 -32.04 10.49
C GLU A 171 -10.56 -31.50 9.97
N GLU A 172 -10.59 -30.69 8.91
CA GLU A 172 -9.41 -30.02 8.34
C GLU A 172 -8.69 -29.13 9.38
N GLY A 173 -9.43 -28.32 10.14
CA GLY A 173 -8.88 -27.46 11.19
C GLY A 173 -8.33 -28.25 12.38
N ARG A 174 -8.95 -29.37 12.77
CA ARG A 174 -8.40 -30.28 13.80
C ARG A 174 -7.12 -30.94 13.32
N SER A 175 -7.06 -31.39 12.06
CA SER A 175 -5.85 -31.94 11.46
C SER A 175 -4.73 -30.89 11.41
N ARG A 176 -5.00 -29.67 10.91
CA ARG A 176 -4.04 -28.55 10.94
C ARG A 176 -3.56 -28.22 12.36
N GLN A 177 -4.44 -28.25 13.35
CA GLN A 177 -4.05 -28.03 14.75
C GLN A 177 -3.11 -29.13 15.26
N ARG A 178 -3.36 -30.41 14.94
CA ARG A 178 -2.43 -31.51 15.26
C ARG A 178 -1.07 -31.31 14.61
N MET A 179 -1.05 -30.95 13.32
CA MET A 179 0.19 -30.68 12.58
C MET A 179 1.00 -29.55 13.22
N LEU A 180 0.35 -28.43 13.59
CA LEU A 180 0.99 -27.32 14.29
C LEU A 180 1.48 -27.72 15.69
N LEU A 181 0.70 -28.50 16.46
CA LEU A 181 1.07 -28.99 17.79
C LEU A 181 2.21 -30.03 17.77
N TYR A 182 2.34 -30.80 16.70
CA TYR A 182 3.46 -31.72 16.47
C TYR A 182 4.75 -30.95 16.17
N ALA A 183 4.68 -30.01 15.20
CA ALA A 183 5.81 -29.14 14.87
C ALA A 183 6.26 -28.30 16.06
N ALA A 184 5.32 -27.78 16.86
CA ALA A 184 5.58 -27.08 18.11
C ALA A 184 6.49 -27.88 19.05
N LYS A 185 6.15 -29.16 19.33
CA LYS A 185 6.95 -30.05 20.17
C LYS A 185 8.34 -30.30 19.59
N LYS A 186 8.43 -30.55 18.28
CA LYS A 186 9.72 -30.76 17.60
C LYS A 186 10.64 -29.53 17.71
N TYR A 187 10.13 -28.32 17.51
CA TYR A 187 10.92 -27.09 17.65
C TYR A 187 11.26 -26.76 19.11
N VAL A 188 10.33 -26.92 20.06
CA VAL A 188 10.63 -26.78 21.50
C VAL A 188 11.77 -27.72 21.91
N SER A 189 11.69 -29.00 21.55
CA SER A 189 12.77 -29.95 21.84
C SER A 189 14.04 -29.75 21.01
N ALA A 190 14.01 -29.01 19.90
CA ALA A 190 15.23 -28.57 19.21
C ALA A 190 15.92 -27.45 20.01
N ILE A 191 15.16 -26.44 20.44
CA ILE A 191 15.63 -25.31 21.26
C ILE A 191 16.14 -25.79 22.63
N GLU A 192 15.53 -26.82 23.23
CA GLU A 192 16.01 -27.46 24.47
C GLU A 192 17.37 -28.14 24.31
N ARG A 193 17.69 -28.68 23.11
CA ARG A 193 18.98 -29.29 22.80
C ARG A 193 20.02 -28.25 22.36
N ASN A 194 19.59 -27.19 21.67
CA ASN A 194 20.43 -26.10 21.18
C ASN A 194 19.70 -24.74 21.32
N PRO A 195 19.90 -24.00 22.42
CA PRO A 195 19.28 -22.69 22.62
C PRO A 195 19.74 -21.60 21.63
N GLU A 196 20.86 -21.82 20.94
CA GLU A 196 21.41 -20.91 19.92
C GLU A 196 20.92 -21.27 18.50
N ASP A 197 19.94 -22.17 18.38
CA ASP A 197 19.30 -22.56 17.12
C ASP A 197 18.31 -21.50 16.64
N HIS A 198 18.85 -20.51 15.92
CA HIS A 198 18.06 -19.41 15.36
C HIS A 198 16.99 -19.86 14.35
N ASP A 199 17.19 -21.00 13.67
CA ASP A 199 16.24 -21.55 12.70
C ASP A 199 15.08 -22.24 13.42
N ALA A 200 15.34 -23.02 14.46
CA ALA A 200 14.29 -23.57 15.31
C ALA A 200 13.46 -22.47 15.99
N LEU A 201 14.11 -21.40 16.48
CA LEU A 201 13.43 -20.23 17.05
C LEU A 201 12.57 -19.49 16.02
N TYR A 202 13.08 -19.25 14.81
CA TYR A 202 12.33 -18.63 13.71
C TYR A 202 11.13 -19.48 13.27
N ASN A 203 11.32 -20.79 13.09
CA ASN A 203 10.22 -21.69 12.70
C ASN A 203 9.20 -21.88 13.82
N TRP A 204 9.60 -21.84 15.09
CA TRP A 204 8.69 -21.82 16.24
C TRP A 204 7.79 -20.57 16.21
N ALA A 205 8.39 -19.40 15.92
CA ALA A 205 7.66 -18.15 15.75
C ALA A 205 6.67 -18.16 14.57
N LEU A 206 6.96 -18.91 13.49
CA LEU A 206 6.02 -19.16 12.39
C LEU A 206 4.84 -20.04 12.83
N VAL A 207 5.09 -21.14 13.54
CA VAL A 207 4.03 -22.05 14.02
C VAL A 207 3.03 -21.31 14.92
N LEU A 208 3.52 -20.43 15.81
CA LEU A 208 2.67 -19.58 16.65
C LEU A 208 1.83 -18.59 15.84
N GLN A 209 2.37 -17.97 14.79
CA GLN A 209 1.59 -17.14 13.86
C GLN A 209 0.54 -17.93 13.08
N GLU A 210 0.87 -19.09 12.55
CA GLU A 210 -0.07 -19.91 11.77
C GLU A 210 -1.20 -20.45 12.67
N HIS A 211 -0.92 -20.74 13.94
CA HIS A 211 -1.96 -21.07 14.91
C HIS A 211 -2.92 -19.88 15.15
N PHE A 212 -2.40 -18.66 15.34
CA PHE A 212 -3.21 -17.43 15.40
C PHE A 212 -4.06 -17.23 14.13
N LYS A 213 -3.46 -17.36 12.93
CA LYS A 213 -4.15 -17.22 11.64
C LYS A 213 -5.29 -18.24 11.50
N CYS A 214 -5.05 -19.49 11.89
CA CYS A 214 -6.07 -20.55 11.90
C CYS A 214 -7.25 -20.21 12.83
N MET A 215 -6.99 -19.77 14.07
CA MET A 215 -8.06 -19.33 14.98
C MET A 215 -8.85 -18.14 14.44
N HIS A 216 -8.16 -17.15 13.87
CA HIS A 216 -8.80 -15.95 13.32
C HIS A 216 -9.72 -16.31 12.15
N LYS A 217 -9.25 -17.15 11.21
CA LYS A 217 -10.02 -17.68 10.07
C LYS A 217 -11.22 -18.51 10.53
N ALA A 218 -11.05 -19.36 11.55
CA ALA A 218 -12.14 -20.16 12.11
C ALA A 218 -13.26 -19.29 12.72
N ARG A 219 -12.91 -18.24 13.49
CA ARG A 219 -13.91 -17.30 14.05
C ARG A 219 -14.60 -16.48 12.95
N GLN A 220 -13.88 -16.04 11.91
CA GLN A 220 -14.52 -15.37 10.77
C GLN A 220 -15.53 -16.26 10.04
N ASN A 221 -15.20 -17.54 9.82
CA ASN A 221 -16.12 -18.51 9.23
C ASN A 221 -17.36 -18.75 10.10
N ALA A 222 -17.19 -18.84 11.43
CA ALA A 222 -18.28 -19.04 12.38
C ALA A 222 -19.25 -17.85 12.47
N LEU A 223 -18.81 -16.62 12.14
CA LEU A 223 -19.65 -15.42 12.07
C LEU A 223 -20.34 -15.23 10.70
N SER A 224 -20.15 -16.13 9.74
CA SER A 224 -20.72 -15.99 8.39
C SER A 224 -22.21 -16.41 8.35
N PRO A 225 -23.15 -15.54 7.90
CA PRO A 225 -24.59 -15.86 7.86
C PRO A 225 -25.00 -17.05 6.98
N ILE A 226 -24.09 -17.58 6.16
CA ILE A 226 -24.36 -18.66 5.19
C ILE A 226 -24.47 -20.02 5.89
N TYR A 227 -23.80 -20.22 7.03
CA TYR A 227 -23.84 -21.48 7.80
C TYR A 227 -24.95 -21.47 8.86
N GLY A 228 -26.19 -21.46 8.39
CA GLY A 228 -27.38 -21.20 9.19
C GLY A 228 -27.66 -22.15 10.37
N THR A 229 -28.21 -21.54 11.42
CA THR A 229 -29.16 -22.09 12.43
C THR A 229 -28.79 -23.27 13.32
N ASN A 230 -27.77 -24.09 13.04
CA ASN A 230 -27.40 -25.26 13.88
C ASN A 230 -26.01 -25.17 14.56
N ARG A 231 -25.46 -23.97 14.76
CA ARG A 231 -24.18 -23.75 15.47
C ARG A 231 -24.23 -22.62 16.52
N MET A 232 -25.40 -22.36 17.13
CA MET A 232 -25.52 -21.32 18.16
C MET A 232 -24.96 -21.78 19.52
N GLU A 233 -25.22 -23.02 19.96
CA GLU A 233 -24.73 -23.57 21.24
C GLU A 233 -23.19 -23.66 21.37
N SER A 234 -22.45 -23.47 20.27
CA SER A 234 -20.97 -23.40 20.26
C SER A 234 -20.42 -21.99 20.00
N ALA A 235 -21.28 -20.99 19.74
CA ALA A 235 -20.88 -19.58 19.70
C ALA A 235 -20.76 -18.99 21.11
N ASP A 236 -21.69 -19.35 22.01
CA ASP A 236 -21.77 -18.82 23.39
C ASP A 236 -20.58 -19.22 24.29
N ASN A 237 -19.77 -20.20 23.87
CA ASN A 237 -18.54 -20.61 24.56
C ASN A 237 -17.29 -19.80 24.16
N VAL A 238 -17.38 -18.87 23.20
CA VAL A 238 -16.23 -18.05 22.76
C VAL A 238 -16.15 -16.74 23.56
N GLY A 239 -15.76 -16.87 24.83
CA GLY A 239 -15.62 -15.75 25.76
C GLY A 239 -14.57 -14.69 25.38
N PRO A 240 -14.50 -13.57 26.13
CA PRO A 240 -13.54 -12.48 25.88
C PRO A 240 -12.08 -12.93 25.94
N ASP A 241 -11.78 -14.00 26.68
CA ASP A 241 -10.47 -14.64 26.78
C ASP A 241 -9.91 -15.10 25.43
N SER A 242 -10.78 -15.31 24.43
CA SER A 242 -10.40 -15.70 23.07
C SER A 242 -9.63 -14.61 22.30
N ASP A 243 -9.79 -13.34 22.66
CA ASP A 243 -9.01 -12.24 22.06
C ASP A 243 -7.72 -11.95 22.85
N SER A 244 -7.71 -12.23 24.17
CA SER A 244 -6.48 -12.27 24.98
C SER A 244 -5.54 -13.39 24.51
N SER A 245 -6.05 -14.59 24.30
CA SER A 245 -5.28 -15.77 23.87
C SER A 245 -4.60 -15.58 22.50
N LYS A 246 -5.26 -14.88 21.58
CA LYS A 246 -4.70 -14.49 20.26
C LYS A 246 -3.52 -13.53 20.39
N ASP A 247 -3.66 -12.50 21.23
CA ASP A 247 -2.60 -11.52 21.44
C ASP A 247 -1.40 -12.15 22.15
N ALA A 248 -1.62 -13.06 23.11
CA ALA A 248 -0.57 -13.82 23.77
C ALA A 248 0.25 -14.66 22.77
N LEU A 249 -0.39 -15.35 21.82
CA LEU A 249 0.30 -16.09 20.76
C LEU A 249 1.11 -15.19 19.83
N LEU A 250 0.57 -14.02 19.45
CA LEU A 250 1.30 -13.05 18.63
C LEU A 250 2.46 -12.40 19.39
N GLU A 251 2.32 -12.20 20.70
CA GLU A 251 3.41 -11.70 21.55
C GLU A 251 4.53 -12.72 21.71
N GLU A 252 4.18 -13.98 21.97
CA GLU A 252 5.17 -15.04 22.12
C GLU A 252 5.88 -15.32 20.79
N ALA A 253 5.16 -15.27 19.67
CA ALA A 253 5.77 -15.23 18.34
C ALA A 253 6.75 -14.05 18.19
N CYS A 254 6.38 -12.84 18.63
CA CYS A 254 7.30 -11.68 18.62
C CYS A 254 8.58 -11.94 19.41
N LYS A 255 8.49 -12.55 20.61
CA LYS A 255 9.67 -12.92 21.42
C LYS A 255 10.55 -13.94 20.69
N LYS A 256 9.97 -14.93 20.02
CA LYS A 256 10.74 -15.94 19.27
C LYS A 256 11.40 -15.38 17.99
N TYR A 257 10.81 -14.39 17.33
CA TYR A 257 11.52 -13.60 16.30
C TYR A 257 12.66 -12.75 16.90
N GLU A 258 12.46 -12.15 18.07
CA GLU A 258 13.51 -11.38 18.76
C GLU A 258 14.70 -12.26 19.18
N GLU A 259 14.42 -13.43 19.75
CA GLU A 259 15.42 -14.45 20.08
C GLU A 259 16.20 -14.90 18.83
N ALA A 260 15.52 -15.19 17.72
CA ALA A 260 16.16 -15.58 16.45
C ALA A 260 17.02 -14.46 15.83
N ILE A 261 16.55 -13.20 15.85
CA ILE A 261 17.28 -12.04 15.30
C ILE A 261 18.45 -11.60 16.17
N ARG A 262 18.38 -11.82 17.49
CA ARG A 262 19.52 -11.64 18.40
C ARG A 262 20.70 -12.56 18.03
N LEU A 263 20.40 -13.77 17.55
CA LEU A 263 21.38 -14.75 17.10
C LEU A 263 21.83 -14.51 15.65
N CYS A 264 20.89 -14.19 14.75
CA CYS A 264 21.14 -13.90 13.34
C CYS A 264 20.52 -12.55 12.92
N PRO A 265 21.21 -11.41 13.13
CA PRO A 265 20.67 -10.08 12.84
C PRO A 265 20.33 -9.82 11.37
N THR A 266 20.87 -10.64 10.46
CA THR A 266 20.70 -10.58 9.01
C THR A 266 19.57 -11.46 8.46
N LEU A 267 18.84 -12.22 9.30
CA LEU A 267 17.74 -13.09 8.86
C LEU A 267 16.54 -12.27 8.37
N TYR A 268 16.49 -12.02 7.05
CA TYR A 268 15.47 -11.23 6.36
C TYR A 268 14.03 -11.66 6.74
N ASP A 269 13.74 -12.96 6.65
CA ASP A 269 12.39 -13.49 6.85
C ASP A 269 11.92 -13.38 8.29
N ALA A 270 12.84 -13.37 9.28
CA ALA A 270 12.48 -13.07 10.66
C ALA A 270 12.06 -11.61 10.83
N HIS A 271 12.78 -10.64 10.25
CA HIS A 271 12.36 -9.23 10.33
C HIS A 271 11.04 -8.99 9.60
N TYR A 272 10.85 -9.63 8.44
CA TYR A 272 9.61 -9.53 7.65
C TYR A 272 8.41 -10.15 8.37
N ASN A 273 8.52 -11.39 8.85
CA ASN A 273 7.40 -12.06 9.51
C ASN A 273 7.12 -11.47 10.90
N TRP A 274 8.14 -11.00 11.64
CA TRP A 274 7.92 -10.24 12.88
C TRP A 274 7.10 -8.96 12.62
N ALA A 275 7.42 -8.22 11.55
CA ALA A 275 6.65 -7.05 11.15
C ALA A 275 5.17 -7.38 10.88
N ILE A 276 4.87 -8.57 10.34
CA ILE A 276 3.50 -9.07 10.16
C ILE A 276 2.82 -9.33 11.52
N ALA A 277 3.47 -10.03 12.46
CA ALA A 277 2.89 -10.25 13.80
C ALA A 277 2.58 -8.93 14.52
N ILE A 278 3.52 -7.97 14.51
CA ILE A 278 3.30 -6.65 15.11
C ILE A 278 2.13 -5.92 14.39
N SER A 279 2.04 -6.03 13.07
CA SER A 279 0.92 -5.48 12.29
C SER A 279 -0.43 -6.07 12.70
N ASP A 280 -0.49 -7.37 12.98
CA ASP A 280 -1.73 -8.05 13.39
C ASP A 280 -2.11 -7.71 14.85
N ARG A 281 -1.14 -7.58 15.77
CA ARG A 281 -1.38 -7.00 17.11
C ARG A 281 -1.93 -5.59 17.01
N ALA A 282 -1.34 -4.74 16.16
CA ALA A 282 -1.78 -3.36 15.97
C ALA A 282 -3.24 -3.28 15.48
N LYS A 283 -3.65 -4.14 14.53
CA LYS A 283 -5.05 -4.26 14.08
C LYS A 283 -5.99 -4.64 15.22
N MET A 284 -5.60 -5.62 16.06
CA MET A 284 -6.41 -6.04 17.21
C MET A 284 -6.61 -4.93 18.26
N ARG A 285 -5.67 -3.97 18.34
CA ARG A 285 -5.78 -2.78 19.20
C ARG A 285 -6.52 -1.60 18.54
N GLY A 286 -6.84 -1.68 17.25
CA GLY A 286 -7.65 -0.69 16.54
C GLY A 286 -7.00 0.70 16.46
N ARG A 287 -7.63 1.71 17.07
CA ARG A 287 -7.20 3.13 17.00
C ARG A 287 -6.73 3.67 18.36
N THR A 288 -5.86 2.92 19.04
CA THR A 288 -5.28 3.30 20.34
C THR A 288 -3.85 3.84 20.19
N LYS A 289 -3.30 4.45 21.24
CA LYS A 289 -1.88 4.83 21.29
C LYS A 289 -0.93 3.62 21.31
N GLU A 290 -1.40 2.48 21.79
CA GLU A 290 -0.67 1.20 21.69
C GLU A 290 -0.60 0.74 20.23
N ALA A 291 -1.70 0.79 19.47
CA ALA A 291 -1.70 0.51 18.03
C ALA A 291 -0.75 1.44 17.26
N GLU A 292 -0.70 2.73 17.61
CA GLU A 292 0.23 3.69 17.00
C GLU A 292 1.71 3.31 17.20
N GLU A 293 2.09 2.87 18.39
CA GLU A 293 3.46 2.42 18.66
C GLU A 293 3.76 1.06 18.03
N LEU A 294 2.82 0.11 18.05
CA LEU A 294 2.95 -1.17 17.34
C LEU A 294 3.15 -0.92 15.83
N TRP A 295 2.38 -0.04 15.19
CA TRP A 295 2.60 0.31 13.79
C TRP A 295 3.96 1.00 13.54
N LYS A 296 4.44 1.85 14.46
CA LYS A 296 5.82 2.41 14.41
C LYS A 296 6.90 1.34 14.56
N GLN A 297 6.64 0.24 15.27
CA GLN A 297 7.57 -0.89 15.37
C GLN A 297 7.51 -1.78 14.12
N ALA A 298 6.31 -2.13 13.64
CA ALA A 298 6.11 -2.90 12.41
C ALA A 298 6.79 -2.23 11.22
N THR A 299 6.62 -0.91 11.05
CA THR A 299 7.26 -0.16 9.96
C THR A 299 8.80 -0.17 10.04
N LYS A 300 9.40 -0.09 11.23
CA LYS A 300 10.86 -0.27 11.42
C LYS A 300 11.34 -1.68 11.07
N LYS A 301 10.55 -2.72 11.38
CA LYS A 301 10.89 -4.11 11.04
C LYS A 301 10.75 -4.38 9.54
N TYR A 302 9.71 -3.87 8.88
CA TYR A 302 9.61 -3.89 7.41
C TYR A 302 10.75 -3.12 6.73
N GLU A 303 11.12 -1.95 7.26
CA GLU A 303 12.29 -1.22 6.78
C GLU A 303 13.56 -2.07 6.87
N LYS A 304 13.81 -2.72 8.02
CA LYS A 304 14.99 -3.57 8.19
C LYS A 304 14.97 -4.80 7.27
N ALA A 305 13.80 -5.39 7.02
CA ALA A 305 13.64 -6.45 6.03
C ALA A 305 14.00 -5.94 4.62
N VAL A 306 13.47 -4.79 4.18
CA VAL A 306 13.78 -4.20 2.86
C VAL A 306 15.25 -3.76 2.73
N GLN A 307 15.92 -3.39 3.83
CA GLN A 307 17.38 -3.17 3.85
C GLN A 307 18.19 -4.46 3.63
N LEU A 308 17.70 -5.61 4.11
CA LEU A 308 18.35 -6.91 3.97
C LEU A 308 18.06 -7.56 2.61
N ASN A 309 16.85 -7.39 2.07
CA ASN A 309 16.47 -7.79 0.73
C ASN A 309 15.64 -6.69 0.07
N TRP A 310 16.31 -5.87 -0.75
CA TRP A 310 15.68 -4.75 -1.47
C TRP A 310 14.76 -5.21 -2.60
N ASN A 311 14.94 -6.42 -3.13
CA ASN A 311 14.20 -6.96 -4.27
C ASN A 311 12.94 -7.74 -3.83
N SER A 312 12.13 -7.13 -2.95
CA SER A 312 10.93 -7.75 -2.37
C SER A 312 9.69 -6.86 -2.56
N PRO A 313 8.94 -7.04 -3.66
CA PRO A 313 7.67 -6.34 -3.88
C PRO A 313 6.69 -6.52 -2.71
N GLN A 314 6.61 -7.72 -2.15
CA GLN A 314 5.73 -8.11 -1.06
C GLN A 314 6.08 -7.36 0.24
N ALA A 315 7.37 -7.21 0.57
CA ALA A 315 7.79 -6.43 1.74
C ALA A 315 7.53 -4.93 1.56
N LEU A 316 7.81 -4.39 0.37
CA LEU A 316 7.52 -2.98 0.04
C LEU A 316 6.01 -2.67 0.09
N ASN A 317 5.16 -3.55 -0.43
CA ASN A 317 3.70 -3.43 -0.32
C ASN A 317 3.22 -3.48 1.14
N ASN A 318 3.72 -4.43 1.94
CA ASN A 318 3.28 -4.57 3.32
C ASN A 318 3.80 -3.43 4.22
N TRP A 319 4.98 -2.87 3.91
CA TRP A 319 5.46 -1.63 4.51
C TRP A 319 4.54 -0.45 4.16
N GLY A 320 4.13 -0.33 2.89
CA GLY A 320 3.16 0.66 2.44
C GLY A 320 1.82 0.56 3.18
N LEU A 321 1.30 -0.65 3.38
CA LEU A 321 0.08 -0.89 4.15
C LEU A 321 0.24 -0.51 5.63
N ALA A 322 1.36 -0.88 6.27
CA ALA A 322 1.63 -0.50 7.66
C ALA A 322 1.77 1.02 7.85
N LEU A 323 2.32 1.72 6.86
CA LEU A 323 2.34 3.19 6.81
C LEU A 323 0.95 3.78 6.56
N GLN A 324 0.11 3.16 5.74
CA GLN A 324 -1.28 3.58 5.50
C GLN A 324 -2.13 3.49 6.77
N GLU A 325 -2.05 2.37 7.51
CA GLU A 325 -2.75 2.17 8.79
C GLU A 325 -2.23 3.12 9.89
N LEU A 326 -0.90 3.29 10.00
CA LEU A 326 -0.32 4.31 10.88
C LEU A 326 -0.85 5.71 10.52
N GLY A 327 -0.86 6.05 9.23
CA GLY A 327 -1.41 7.30 8.69
C GLY A 327 -2.89 7.53 9.00
N ALA A 328 -3.67 6.48 9.27
CA ALA A 328 -5.08 6.58 9.64
C ALA A 328 -5.32 6.94 11.12
N ILE A 329 -4.29 6.88 11.97
CA ILE A 329 -4.42 7.09 13.43
C ILE A 329 -3.48 8.17 14.01
N VAL A 330 -2.37 8.51 13.34
CA VAL A 330 -1.47 9.60 13.77
C VAL A 330 -2.09 10.99 13.60
N PRO A 331 -1.59 12.03 14.33
CA PRO A 331 -1.96 13.41 14.08
C PRO A 331 -1.72 13.87 12.63
N VAL A 332 -2.57 14.77 12.14
CA VAL A 332 -2.55 15.31 10.76
C VAL A 332 -1.16 15.87 10.35
N ARG A 333 -0.39 16.40 11.30
CA ARG A 333 0.98 16.91 11.09
C ARG A 333 1.96 15.83 10.62
N GLU A 334 1.83 14.61 11.11
CA GLU A 334 2.69 13.46 10.78
C GLU A 334 2.13 12.68 9.59
N LYS A 335 0.79 12.58 9.50
CA LYS A 335 0.05 11.85 8.47
C LYS A 335 0.56 12.12 7.05
N GLN A 336 0.77 13.40 6.68
CA GLN A 336 1.15 13.75 5.32
C GLN A 336 2.49 13.14 4.88
N THR A 337 3.49 13.09 5.77
CA THR A 337 4.82 12.53 5.50
C THR A 337 4.76 11.00 5.44
N ILE A 338 3.99 10.39 6.36
CA ILE A 338 3.78 8.94 6.41
C ILE A 338 3.06 8.44 5.14
N ILE A 339 2.01 9.14 4.69
CA ILE A 339 1.29 8.82 3.46
C ILE A 339 2.15 9.03 2.20
N LYS A 340 2.97 10.08 2.12
CA LYS A 340 3.95 10.24 1.02
C LYS A 340 4.97 9.10 1.01
N THR A 341 5.38 8.61 2.19
CA THR A 341 6.26 7.44 2.31
C THR A 341 5.56 6.16 1.86
N ALA A 342 4.30 5.95 2.23
CA ALA A 342 3.49 4.80 1.78
C ALA A 342 3.39 4.75 0.24
N ILE A 343 3.06 5.89 -0.39
CA ILE A 343 3.02 6.05 -1.85
C ILE A 343 4.36 5.65 -2.50
N SER A 344 5.48 6.07 -1.91
CA SER A 344 6.82 5.68 -2.37
C SER A 344 7.06 4.17 -2.29
N LYS A 345 6.64 3.49 -1.21
CA LYS A 345 6.81 2.03 -1.08
C LYS A 345 5.92 1.25 -2.05
N PHE A 346 4.67 1.66 -2.26
CA PHE A 346 3.83 1.03 -3.29
C PHE A 346 4.36 1.25 -4.71
N ARG A 347 4.82 2.46 -5.05
CA ARG A 347 5.50 2.71 -6.34
C ARG A 347 6.74 1.83 -6.50
N ALA A 348 7.56 1.67 -5.47
CA ALA A 348 8.73 0.79 -5.51
C ALA A 348 8.34 -0.69 -5.72
N ALA A 349 7.28 -1.18 -5.05
CA ALA A 349 6.78 -2.54 -5.26
C ALA A 349 6.31 -2.77 -6.72
N ILE A 350 5.64 -1.78 -7.32
CA ILE A 350 5.20 -1.81 -8.72
C ILE A 350 6.39 -1.70 -9.69
N GLN A 351 7.47 -0.99 -9.32
CA GLN A 351 8.68 -0.89 -10.14
C GLN A 351 9.50 -2.19 -10.17
N LEU A 352 9.43 -3.01 -9.11
CA LEU A 352 10.00 -4.36 -9.11
C LEU A 352 9.10 -5.39 -9.80
N GLN A 353 7.77 -5.24 -9.66
CA GLN A 353 6.79 -6.11 -10.32
C GLN A 353 5.62 -5.30 -10.86
N PHE A 354 5.69 -4.95 -12.15
CA PHE A 354 4.70 -4.07 -12.80
C PHE A 354 3.27 -4.61 -12.81
N ASP A 355 3.06 -5.93 -12.74
CA ASP A 355 1.74 -6.55 -12.69
C ASP A 355 1.25 -6.89 -11.28
N PHE A 356 1.91 -6.38 -10.23
CA PHE A 356 1.55 -6.63 -8.84
C PHE A 356 0.27 -5.89 -8.43
N HIS A 357 -0.87 -6.40 -8.91
CA HIS A 357 -2.20 -5.83 -8.76
C HIS A 357 -2.60 -5.43 -7.33
N ARG A 358 -2.04 -6.08 -6.30
CA ARG A 358 -2.25 -5.68 -4.89
C ARG A 358 -1.62 -4.32 -4.60
N ALA A 359 -0.35 -4.09 -4.97
CA ALA A 359 0.31 -2.80 -4.77
C ALA A 359 -0.33 -1.69 -5.62
N ILE A 360 -0.73 -2.01 -6.86
CA ILE A 360 -1.48 -1.11 -7.76
C ILE A 360 -2.80 -0.67 -7.11
N TYR A 361 -3.60 -1.63 -6.63
CA TYR A 361 -4.85 -1.34 -5.94
C TYR A 361 -4.64 -0.52 -4.65
N ASN A 362 -3.69 -0.93 -3.81
CA ASN A 362 -3.41 -0.27 -2.53
C ASN A 362 -2.99 1.19 -2.75
N LEU A 363 -2.12 1.46 -3.73
CA LEU A 363 -1.75 2.82 -4.13
C LEU A 363 -2.97 3.63 -4.58
N GLY A 364 -3.87 3.03 -5.37
CA GLY A 364 -5.17 3.62 -5.69
C GLY A 364 -5.97 4.03 -4.45
N THR A 365 -6.07 3.16 -3.43
CA THR A 365 -6.78 3.49 -2.18
C THR A 365 -6.11 4.59 -1.36
N VAL A 366 -4.76 4.66 -1.36
CA VAL A 366 -4.01 5.72 -0.65
C VAL A 366 -4.19 7.07 -1.35
N LEU A 367 -4.18 7.09 -2.69
CA LEU A 367 -4.44 8.30 -3.46
C LEU A 367 -5.89 8.79 -3.29
N TYR A 368 -6.86 7.87 -3.16
CA TYR A 368 -8.24 8.22 -2.79
C TYR A 368 -8.29 8.87 -1.40
N GLY A 369 -7.66 8.25 -0.40
CA GLY A 369 -7.60 8.80 0.97
C GLY A 369 -6.93 10.17 1.04
N LEU A 370 -5.88 10.38 0.24
CA LEU A 370 -5.19 11.68 0.13
C LEU A 370 -6.06 12.75 -0.57
N ALA A 371 -6.85 12.37 -1.58
CA ALA A 371 -7.82 13.26 -2.21
C ALA A 371 -8.90 13.73 -1.23
N GLU A 372 -9.48 12.79 -0.46
CA GLU A 372 -10.44 13.06 0.61
C GLU A 372 -9.84 13.97 1.70
N ASP A 373 -8.63 13.66 2.19
CA ASP A 373 -7.94 14.49 3.19
C ASP A 373 -7.69 15.92 2.68
N THR A 374 -7.25 16.06 1.42
CA THR A 374 -6.94 17.37 0.80
C THR A 374 -8.21 18.19 0.61
N PHE A 375 -9.27 17.57 0.10
CA PHE A 375 -10.58 18.19 -0.09
C PHE A 375 -11.18 18.66 1.25
N ARG A 376 -11.20 17.78 2.27
CA ARG A 376 -11.71 18.10 3.62
C ARG A 376 -10.88 19.14 4.37
N SER A 377 -9.58 19.24 4.07
CA SER A 377 -8.68 20.20 4.72
C SER A 377 -8.95 21.66 4.31
N GLY A 378 -9.64 21.89 3.19
CA GLY A 378 -10.05 23.24 2.74
C GLY A 378 -8.90 24.23 2.51
N ARG A 379 -7.64 23.76 2.47
CA ARG A 379 -6.48 24.61 2.22
C ARG A 379 -6.49 25.08 0.76
N PRO A 380 -6.16 26.35 0.48
CA PRO A 380 -5.97 26.79 -0.89
C PRO A 380 -4.80 26.01 -1.49
N VAL A 381 -5.10 25.15 -2.47
CA VAL A 381 -4.09 24.36 -3.19
C VAL A 381 -3.10 25.34 -3.82
N ASN A 382 -1.84 25.27 -3.40
CA ASN A 382 -0.80 26.10 -3.99
C ASN A 382 -0.64 25.70 -5.46
N ALA A 383 -0.26 26.61 -6.36
CA ALA A 383 -0.10 26.33 -7.80
C ALA A 383 1.01 25.30 -8.15
N LYS A 384 1.67 24.73 -7.14
CA LYS A 384 2.65 23.64 -7.20
C LYS A 384 2.16 22.33 -6.58
N GLU A 385 1.02 22.34 -5.89
CA GLU A 385 0.43 21.17 -5.24
C GLU A 385 -0.60 20.50 -6.16
N VAL A 386 -0.77 19.20 -6.00
CA VAL A 386 -1.74 18.42 -6.78
C VAL A 386 -3.15 18.64 -6.22
N SER A 387 -4.11 18.90 -7.10
CA SER A 387 -5.50 19.12 -6.68
C SER A 387 -6.20 17.80 -6.31
N PRO A 388 -7.26 17.83 -5.49
CA PRO A 388 -8.02 16.63 -5.13
C PRO A 388 -8.53 15.85 -6.35
N GLU A 389 -8.93 16.54 -7.43
CA GLU A 389 -9.47 15.96 -8.65
C GLU A 389 -8.40 15.13 -9.40
N GLU A 390 -7.16 15.60 -9.46
CA GLU A 390 -6.05 14.85 -10.05
C GLU A 390 -5.68 13.63 -9.17
N PHE A 391 -5.78 13.72 -7.84
CA PHE A 391 -5.61 12.55 -6.97
C PHE A 391 -6.75 11.52 -7.11
N TYR A 392 -8.01 11.96 -7.21
CA TYR A 392 -9.15 11.08 -7.52
C TYR A 392 -8.98 10.43 -8.90
N SER A 393 -8.50 11.18 -9.90
CA SER A 393 -8.25 10.65 -11.25
C SER A 393 -7.11 9.63 -11.26
N GLN A 394 -5.99 9.90 -10.59
CA GLN A 394 -4.91 8.92 -10.40
C GLN A 394 -5.43 7.67 -9.68
N SER A 395 -6.18 7.82 -8.59
CA SER A 395 -6.81 6.70 -7.87
C SER A 395 -7.67 5.83 -8.79
N ALA A 396 -8.48 6.45 -9.64
CA ALA A 396 -9.33 5.75 -10.59
C ALA A 396 -8.54 5.00 -11.68
N ILE A 397 -7.45 5.58 -12.20
CA ILE A 397 -6.52 4.90 -13.12
C ILE A 397 -5.92 3.65 -12.44
N TYR A 398 -5.44 3.78 -11.20
CA TYR A 398 -4.87 2.68 -10.43
C TYR A 398 -5.88 1.55 -10.18
N ILE A 399 -7.12 1.89 -9.79
CA ILE A 399 -8.17 0.89 -9.53
C ILE A 399 -8.65 0.22 -10.83
N ALA A 400 -8.78 0.98 -11.93
CA ALA A 400 -9.06 0.44 -13.26
C ALA A 400 -7.97 -0.54 -13.73
N ALA A 401 -6.70 -0.18 -13.52
CA ALA A 401 -5.56 -1.05 -13.86
C ALA A 401 -5.55 -2.34 -13.04
N ALA A 402 -5.79 -2.26 -11.72
CA ALA A 402 -5.91 -3.44 -10.86
C ALA A 402 -7.06 -4.36 -11.29
N HIS A 403 -8.21 -3.80 -11.69
CA HIS A 403 -9.33 -4.57 -12.23
C HIS A 403 -9.02 -5.21 -13.59
N ALA A 404 -8.37 -4.49 -14.52
CA ALA A 404 -7.97 -5.05 -15.81
C ALA A 404 -6.99 -6.23 -15.67
N LEU A 405 -6.07 -6.18 -14.70
CA LEU A 405 -5.14 -7.27 -14.37
C LEU A 405 -5.80 -8.45 -13.64
N LYS A 406 -6.84 -8.20 -12.82
CA LYS A 406 -7.62 -9.23 -12.11
C LYS A 406 -9.14 -8.92 -12.16
N PRO A 407 -9.83 -9.25 -13.26
CA PRO A 407 -11.25 -8.92 -13.43
C PRO A 407 -12.15 -9.64 -12.42
N ASN A 408 -11.82 -10.88 -12.08
CA ASN A 408 -12.62 -11.74 -11.19
C ASN A 408 -12.64 -11.26 -9.73
N TYR A 409 -11.75 -10.33 -9.34
CA TYR A 409 -11.66 -9.84 -7.96
C TYR A 409 -12.82 -8.88 -7.68
N SER A 410 -13.87 -9.38 -7.01
CA SER A 410 -15.11 -8.67 -6.70
C SER A 410 -14.90 -7.32 -6.00
N VAL A 411 -13.86 -7.19 -5.15
CA VAL A 411 -13.52 -5.93 -4.47
C VAL A 411 -12.98 -4.89 -5.45
N TYR A 412 -12.23 -5.30 -6.47
CA TYR A 412 -11.71 -4.39 -7.51
C TYR A 412 -12.84 -3.91 -8.41
N HIS A 413 -13.75 -4.80 -8.79
CA HIS A 413 -14.97 -4.42 -9.52
C HIS A 413 -15.83 -3.43 -8.71
N SER A 414 -16.01 -3.71 -7.41
CA SER A 414 -16.78 -2.85 -6.50
C SER A 414 -16.14 -1.48 -6.29
N ALA A 415 -14.81 -1.42 -6.13
CA ALA A 415 -14.06 -0.17 -6.02
C ALA A 415 -14.09 0.63 -7.33
N LEU A 416 -13.90 -0.04 -8.48
CA LEU A 416 -13.98 0.59 -9.79
C LEU A 416 -15.35 1.24 -10.00
N ARG A 417 -16.44 0.57 -9.63
CA ARG A 417 -17.80 1.14 -9.72
C ARG A 417 -17.97 2.44 -8.91
N LEU A 418 -17.22 2.64 -7.82
CA LEU A 418 -17.24 3.87 -7.04
C LEU A 418 -16.41 5.00 -7.70
N VAL A 419 -15.24 4.67 -8.24
CA VAL A 419 -14.29 5.67 -8.78
C VAL A 419 -14.39 5.90 -10.29
N ARG A 420 -15.22 5.15 -11.03
CA ARG A 420 -15.28 5.23 -12.50
C ARG A 420 -15.66 6.62 -13.03
N SER A 421 -16.47 7.38 -12.29
CA SER A 421 -16.82 8.78 -12.61
C SER A 421 -15.66 9.77 -12.43
N MET A 422 -14.53 9.34 -11.86
CA MET A 422 -13.30 10.13 -11.67
C MET A 422 -12.26 9.83 -12.77
N LEU A 423 -12.51 8.85 -13.65
CA LEU A 423 -11.76 8.69 -14.90
C LEU A 423 -12.15 9.81 -15.88
N PRO A 424 -11.20 10.40 -16.64
CA PRO A 424 -11.47 11.44 -17.62
C PRO A 424 -11.93 10.82 -18.96
N LEU A 425 -13.03 10.05 -18.91
CA LEU A 425 -13.55 9.25 -20.03
C LEU A 425 -13.83 10.12 -21.28
N PRO A 426 -13.56 9.64 -22.51
CA PRO A 426 -13.12 8.29 -22.89
C PRO A 426 -11.58 8.10 -22.86
N TYR A 427 -10.88 8.79 -21.95
CA TYR A 427 -9.44 8.66 -21.74
C TYR A 427 -9.13 8.13 -20.34
N LEU A 428 -7.94 7.55 -20.16
CA LEU A 428 -7.42 7.16 -18.85
C LEU A 428 -6.78 8.35 -18.15
N LYS A 429 -5.98 9.14 -18.88
CA LYS A 429 -5.40 10.37 -18.35
C LYS A 429 -5.52 11.51 -19.36
N VAL A 430 -5.84 12.68 -18.82
CA VAL A 430 -5.83 13.97 -19.53
C VAL A 430 -4.97 14.92 -18.71
N GLY A 431 -4.20 15.77 -19.36
CA GLY A 431 -3.39 16.79 -18.68
C GLY A 431 -2.59 17.63 -19.65
N TYR A 432 -1.74 18.50 -19.10
CA TYR A 432 -0.83 19.32 -19.89
C TYR A 432 0.61 18.81 -19.78
N LEU A 433 1.32 18.81 -20.91
CA LEU A 433 2.76 18.57 -21.00
C LEU A 433 3.36 19.57 -22.00
N THR A 434 4.58 20.00 -21.72
CA THR A 434 5.36 20.85 -22.62
C THR A 434 6.19 19.98 -23.53
N ALA A 435 5.97 20.11 -24.84
CA ALA A 435 6.55 19.25 -25.87
C ALA A 435 7.25 20.06 -26.96
N GLN A 436 8.23 19.43 -27.60
CA GLN A 436 8.93 19.99 -28.76
C GLN A 436 7.99 20.08 -29.98
N PRO A 437 8.08 21.12 -30.83
CA PRO A 437 7.30 21.18 -32.07
C PRO A 437 7.76 20.08 -33.04
N ALA A 438 6.84 19.21 -33.47
CA ALA A 438 7.13 18.05 -34.31
C ALA A 438 7.70 18.34 -35.73
N HIS A 439 7.85 19.61 -36.11
CA HIS A 439 8.48 20.05 -37.36
C HIS A 439 9.91 20.58 -37.17
N ILE A 440 10.47 20.56 -35.95
CA ILE A 440 11.81 21.04 -35.63
C ILE A 440 12.53 19.97 -34.79
N PRO A 441 13.58 19.29 -35.31
CA PRO A 441 14.19 18.14 -34.63
C PRO A 441 15.06 18.53 -33.41
N ILE A 442 15.56 19.76 -33.33
CA ILE A 442 16.17 20.34 -32.13
C ILE A 442 15.63 21.77 -31.98
N ALA A 443 14.59 21.97 -31.18
CA ALA A 443 13.98 23.28 -30.97
C ALA A 443 14.51 23.96 -29.68
N PRO A 444 14.87 25.25 -29.70
CA PRO A 444 15.24 25.98 -28.50
C PRO A 444 14.08 26.07 -27.50
N HIS A 445 14.36 26.19 -26.20
CA HIS A 445 13.34 26.13 -25.13
C HIS A 445 12.17 27.10 -25.30
N LYS A 446 12.37 28.24 -26.00
CA LYS A 446 11.34 29.24 -26.28
C LYS A 446 10.25 28.76 -27.25
N GLU A 447 10.53 27.71 -28.03
CA GLU A 447 9.63 27.18 -29.06
C GLU A 447 8.85 25.95 -28.59
N TRP A 448 9.23 25.35 -27.45
CA TRP A 448 8.50 24.24 -26.85
C TRP A 448 7.09 24.68 -26.40
N GLN A 449 6.07 23.88 -26.73
CA GLN A 449 4.67 24.29 -26.60
C GLN A 449 3.94 23.47 -25.54
N ARG A 450 3.51 24.12 -24.46
CA ARG A 450 2.65 23.54 -23.43
C ARG A 450 1.29 23.17 -24.04
N SER A 451 1.12 21.89 -24.32
CA SER A 451 0.01 21.30 -25.04
C SER A 451 -0.81 20.41 -24.12
N GLN A 452 -2.06 20.14 -24.50
CA GLN A 452 -2.86 19.14 -23.82
C GLN A 452 -2.56 17.77 -24.44
N PHE A 453 -2.49 16.74 -23.61
CA PHE A 453 -2.27 15.35 -24.00
C PHE A 453 -3.36 14.44 -23.43
N LEU A 454 -3.63 13.36 -24.16
CA LEU A 454 -4.63 12.34 -23.87
C LEU A 454 -3.96 10.97 -23.92
N LEU A 455 -4.13 10.16 -22.88
CA LEU A 455 -3.75 8.74 -22.86
C LEU A 455 -5.04 7.90 -22.87
N ASN A 456 -5.21 7.07 -23.90
CA ASN A 456 -6.19 5.98 -23.88
C ASN A 456 -5.46 4.63 -23.76
N HIS A 457 -6.14 3.52 -24.05
CA HIS A 457 -5.52 2.18 -24.02
C HIS A 457 -4.69 1.86 -25.27
N GLU A 458 -4.71 2.70 -26.30
CA GLU A 458 -3.97 2.53 -27.56
C GLU A 458 -2.65 3.31 -27.58
N GLY A 459 -2.64 4.52 -27.00
CA GLY A 459 -1.53 5.46 -27.15
C GLY A 459 -1.71 6.80 -26.41
N LEU A 460 -0.62 7.55 -26.37
CA LEU A 460 -0.53 8.94 -25.92
C LEU A 460 -0.63 9.87 -27.14
N LYS A 461 -1.56 10.83 -27.12
CA LYS A 461 -1.88 11.72 -28.27
C LYS A 461 -1.93 13.19 -27.83
N GLN A 462 -1.24 14.07 -28.56
CA GLN A 462 -1.29 15.53 -28.39
C GLN A 462 -2.57 16.11 -29.01
N VAL A 463 -3.23 17.05 -28.35
CA VAL A 463 -4.51 17.64 -28.80
C VAL A 463 -4.29 18.87 -29.69
N GLY A 464 -4.89 18.86 -30.88
CA GLY A 464 -4.91 20.00 -31.80
C GLY A 464 -5.82 21.14 -31.34
N LYS A 465 -5.60 22.36 -31.87
CA LYS A 465 -6.43 23.54 -31.52
C LYS A 465 -7.92 23.36 -31.86
N ALA A 466 -8.26 22.58 -32.88
CA ALA A 466 -9.65 22.32 -33.29
C ALA A 466 -10.37 21.32 -32.37
N GLU A 467 -9.69 20.25 -31.95
CA GLU A 467 -10.26 19.16 -31.14
C GLU A 467 -10.73 19.65 -29.76
N LYS A 468 -10.10 20.71 -29.22
CA LYS A 468 -10.48 21.35 -27.96
C LYS A 468 -11.94 21.84 -27.89
N HIS A 469 -12.59 22.05 -29.04
CA HIS A 469 -14.00 22.44 -29.10
C HIS A 469 -14.96 21.24 -29.27
N LEU A 470 -14.49 20.08 -29.71
CA LEU A 470 -15.32 18.89 -29.94
C LEU A 470 -15.58 18.09 -28.66
N SER A 471 -14.73 18.20 -27.64
CA SER A 471 -14.86 17.48 -26.37
C SER A 471 -15.86 18.10 -25.37
N GLN A 472 -16.78 18.99 -25.80
CA GLN A 472 -17.72 19.70 -24.92
C GLN A 472 -19.18 19.75 -25.42
N SER A 473 -19.61 18.94 -26.40
CA SER A 473 -21.05 18.78 -26.72
C SER A 473 -21.38 17.48 -27.48
N PRO A 474 -22.30 16.64 -26.98
CA PRO A 474 -22.82 15.48 -27.71
C PRO A 474 -24.04 15.85 -28.57
N SER A 475 -23.84 16.66 -29.61
CA SER A 475 -24.83 16.92 -30.68
C SER A 475 -24.11 17.49 -31.90
N GLY A 476 -24.21 16.82 -33.05
CA GLY A 476 -23.36 17.10 -34.19
C GLY A 476 -24.06 17.85 -35.34
N VAL A 477 -23.30 18.74 -35.99
CA VAL A 477 -23.30 18.91 -37.45
C VAL A 477 -21.84 19.09 -37.88
N LEU A 478 -21.39 18.34 -38.90
CA LEU A 478 -20.06 18.52 -39.48
C LEU A 478 -20.07 19.70 -40.47
N SER A 479 -19.21 20.69 -40.24
CA SER A 479 -18.89 21.74 -41.20
C SER A 479 -17.38 21.82 -41.36
N GLY A 480 -16.89 21.59 -42.58
CA GLY A 480 -15.47 21.50 -42.87
C GLY A 480 -14.79 22.87 -42.97
N SER A 481 -13.59 22.98 -42.41
CA SER A 481 -12.63 24.04 -42.71
C SER A 481 -11.21 23.42 -42.74
N PRO A 482 -10.24 24.01 -43.45
CA PRO A 482 -9.10 23.25 -43.97
C PRO A 482 -8.15 22.77 -42.88
N GLN A 483 -7.72 21.50 -42.98
CA GLN A 483 -6.63 20.96 -42.18
C GLN A 483 -5.36 21.77 -42.47
N THR A 484 -4.85 22.45 -41.45
CA THR A 484 -3.42 22.73 -41.37
C THR A 484 -2.79 21.51 -40.72
N ASP A 485 -2.05 20.72 -41.50
CA ASP A 485 -1.35 19.53 -41.03
C ASP A 485 -0.22 19.90 -40.06
N LYS A 486 -0.61 20.17 -38.82
CA LYS A 486 0.25 20.04 -37.67
C LYS A 486 0.31 18.56 -37.35
N SER A 487 1.44 17.93 -37.66
CA SER A 487 1.80 16.62 -37.14
C SER A 487 1.70 16.63 -35.60
N LEU A 488 0.60 16.13 -35.06
CA LEU A 488 0.39 16.00 -33.62
C LEU A 488 1.25 14.84 -33.12
N LEU A 489 1.92 15.05 -31.98
CA LEU A 489 2.72 13.99 -31.39
C LEU A 489 1.81 12.85 -30.92
N LYS A 490 2.02 11.67 -31.51
CA LYS A 490 1.35 10.40 -31.19
C LYS A 490 2.42 9.37 -30.86
N VAL A 491 2.21 8.64 -29.77
CA VAL A 491 3.02 7.48 -29.38
C VAL A 491 2.06 6.34 -29.07
N ASP A 492 2.08 5.29 -29.89
CA ASP A 492 1.28 4.10 -29.66
C ASP A 492 1.93 3.21 -28.59
N VAL A 493 1.13 2.56 -27.76
CA VAL A 493 1.60 1.70 -26.65
C VAL A 493 2.49 0.56 -27.14
N GLN A 494 2.28 0.12 -28.39
CA GLN A 494 3.04 -0.96 -29.03
C GLN A 494 4.47 -0.54 -29.41
N ASP A 495 4.70 0.75 -29.63
CA ASP A 495 6.00 1.29 -30.00
C ASP A 495 6.90 1.55 -28.79
N ILE A 496 6.34 1.58 -27.58
CA ILE A 496 7.05 1.95 -26.34
C ILE A 496 7.99 0.82 -25.90
N VAL A 497 9.28 1.14 -25.84
CA VAL A 497 10.34 0.27 -25.31
C VAL A 497 10.57 0.56 -23.82
N SER A 498 10.60 1.84 -23.42
CA SER A 498 10.81 2.24 -22.02
C SER A 498 10.19 3.60 -21.70
N VAL A 499 9.95 3.87 -20.41
CA VAL A 499 9.45 5.15 -19.91
C VAL A 499 10.17 5.51 -18.62
N SER A 500 10.85 6.65 -18.56
CA SER A 500 11.60 7.11 -17.39
C SER A 500 11.40 8.60 -17.09
N ALA A 501 11.63 8.97 -15.83
CA ALA A 501 11.96 10.36 -15.53
C ALA A 501 13.28 10.73 -16.23
N CYS A 502 13.41 11.99 -16.63
CA CYS A 502 14.56 12.52 -17.34
C CYS A 502 15.10 13.76 -16.63
N ALA A 503 16.41 13.78 -16.37
CA ALA A 503 17.12 14.89 -15.75
C ALA A 503 18.09 15.58 -16.73
N ASP A 504 17.81 15.45 -18.04
CA ASP A 504 18.63 16.05 -19.09
C ASP A 504 18.54 17.58 -19.05
N LEU A 505 19.71 18.22 -18.93
CA LEU A 505 19.88 19.67 -18.83
C LEU A 505 19.58 20.38 -20.16
N THR A 506 19.44 19.66 -21.27
CA THR A 506 18.97 20.24 -22.55
C THR A 506 17.45 20.41 -22.61
N LEU A 507 16.68 19.89 -21.65
CA LEU A 507 15.23 20.09 -21.58
C LEU A 507 14.84 21.46 -20.98
N PRO A 508 13.67 22.02 -21.34
CA PRO A 508 13.10 23.17 -20.64
C PRO A 508 12.89 22.92 -19.14
N ARG A 509 12.85 24.00 -18.35
CA ARG A 509 12.60 23.94 -16.90
C ARG A 509 11.27 23.23 -16.58
N GLY A 510 11.35 22.12 -15.85
CA GLY A 510 10.23 21.34 -15.33
C GLY A 510 10.69 19.95 -14.91
N ALA A 511 9.76 19.00 -14.82
CA ALA A 511 10.08 17.59 -14.54
C ALA A 511 10.06 16.79 -15.86
N GLY A 512 11.22 16.33 -16.32
CA GLY A 512 11.38 15.68 -17.61
C GLY A 512 10.86 14.23 -17.66
N LEU A 513 10.27 13.86 -18.79
CA LEU A 513 9.81 12.53 -19.15
C LEU A 513 10.51 12.10 -20.44
N CYS A 514 11.10 10.91 -20.44
CA CYS A 514 11.55 10.24 -21.65
C CYS A 514 10.64 9.04 -21.91
N ILE A 515 10.19 8.89 -23.16
CA ILE A 515 9.52 7.70 -23.67
C ILE A 515 10.40 7.19 -24.81
N GLU A 516 11.12 6.10 -24.58
CA GLU A 516 11.92 5.44 -25.62
C GLU A 516 10.99 4.60 -26.49
N THR A 517 11.01 4.81 -27.80
CA THR A 517 10.21 4.03 -28.75
C THR A 517 11.10 3.34 -29.78
N ILE A 518 10.57 2.33 -30.47
CA ILE A 518 11.24 1.67 -31.61
C ILE A 518 11.61 2.66 -32.74
N ASN A 519 10.92 3.82 -32.79
CA ASN A 519 11.11 4.88 -33.77
C ASN A 519 12.00 6.03 -33.25
N GLY A 520 12.52 5.95 -32.02
CA GLY A 520 13.35 6.96 -31.36
C GLY A 520 12.77 7.48 -30.04
N SER A 521 13.54 8.30 -29.32
CA SER A 521 13.16 8.84 -28.00
C SER A 521 12.30 10.10 -28.10
N VAL A 522 11.18 10.09 -27.37
CA VAL A 522 10.24 11.22 -27.26
C VAL A 522 10.39 11.88 -25.89
N TYR A 523 10.66 13.19 -25.90
CA TYR A 523 10.88 13.98 -24.68
C TYR A 523 9.72 14.93 -24.41
N LEU A 524 9.25 14.92 -23.16
CA LEU A 524 8.13 15.73 -22.66
C LEU A 524 8.52 16.33 -21.30
N VAL A 525 7.94 17.48 -20.94
CA VAL A 525 8.20 18.13 -19.65
C VAL A 525 6.87 18.41 -18.94
N ALA A 526 6.73 17.91 -17.71
CA ALA A 526 5.60 18.19 -16.82
C ALA A 526 5.88 19.42 -15.93
N ASP A 527 4.82 20.12 -15.53
CA ASP A 527 4.93 21.33 -14.71
C ASP A 527 5.45 21.04 -13.27
N THR A 528 5.23 19.82 -12.75
CA THR A 528 5.70 19.34 -11.43
C THR A 528 6.16 17.89 -11.46
N TRP A 529 6.95 17.48 -10.48
CA TRP A 529 7.40 16.08 -10.32
C TRP A 529 6.23 15.14 -10.02
N GLU A 530 5.25 15.58 -9.24
CA GLU A 530 4.04 14.82 -8.95
C GLU A 530 3.19 14.58 -10.21
N SER A 531 3.10 15.58 -11.10
CA SER A 531 2.46 15.45 -12.42
C SER A 531 3.24 14.50 -13.33
N LEU A 532 4.58 14.59 -13.34
CA LEU A 532 5.45 13.63 -14.05
C LEU A 532 5.19 12.19 -13.59
N TYR A 533 5.16 11.93 -12.28
CA TYR A 533 4.88 10.60 -11.76
C TYR A 533 3.47 10.13 -12.15
N GLY A 534 2.45 10.99 -12.09
CA GLY A 534 1.09 10.67 -12.54
C GLY A 534 1.00 10.26 -14.02
N TRP A 535 1.84 10.83 -14.89
CA TRP A 535 1.96 10.42 -16.30
C TRP A 535 2.76 9.12 -16.47
N LEU A 536 3.94 9.05 -15.86
CA LEU A 536 4.85 7.90 -15.93
C LEU A 536 4.19 6.62 -15.39
N ASP A 537 3.46 6.71 -14.29
CA ASP A 537 2.68 5.62 -13.71
C ASP A 537 1.58 5.17 -14.69
N ALA A 538 0.78 6.10 -15.21
CA ALA A 538 -0.34 5.79 -16.09
C ALA A 538 0.12 5.10 -17.40
N ILE A 539 1.18 5.59 -18.03
CA ILE A 539 1.73 4.98 -19.26
C ILE A 539 2.27 3.56 -18.97
N ARG A 540 3.01 3.38 -17.87
CA ARG A 540 3.51 2.06 -17.45
C ARG A 540 2.39 1.06 -17.15
N LEU A 541 1.30 1.50 -16.51
CA LEU A 541 0.14 0.65 -16.25
C LEU A 541 -0.53 0.21 -17.57
N VAL A 542 -0.75 1.14 -18.52
CA VAL A 542 -1.31 0.81 -19.84
C VAL A 542 -0.43 -0.19 -20.60
N TYR A 543 0.88 0.08 -20.67
CA TYR A 543 1.85 -0.84 -21.29
C TYR A 543 1.83 -2.24 -20.65
N THR A 544 1.77 -2.31 -19.31
CA THR A 544 1.73 -3.59 -18.59
C THR A 544 0.45 -4.38 -18.90
N ILE A 545 -0.69 -3.71 -18.98
CA ILE A 545 -1.98 -4.32 -19.29
C ILE A 545 -2.01 -4.80 -20.76
N TYR A 546 -1.41 -4.03 -21.67
CA TYR A 546 -1.21 -4.44 -23.07
C TYR A 546 -0.31 -5.69 -23.16
N ALA A 547 0.87 -5.66 -22.54
CA ALA A 547 1.83 -6.77 -22.50
C ALA A 547 1.30 -8.04 -21.81
N ARG A 548 0.28 -7.93 -20.94
CA ARG A 548 -0.44 -9.06 -20.34
C ARG A 548 -1.66 -9.54 -21.14
N GLY A 549 -1.92 -8.99 -22.32
CA GLY A 549 -3.06 -9.36 -23.17
C GLY A 549 -4.41 -9.04 -22.52
N LYS A 550 -4.51 -7.85 -21.91
CA LYS A 550 -5.71 -7.35 -21.21
C LYS A 550 -6.20 -5.98 -21.73
N SER A 551 -5.73 -5.57 -22.90
CA SER A 551 -6.15 -4.38 -23.65
C SER A 551 -7.67 -4.21 -23.67
N ASP A 552 -8.38 -5.26 -24.04
CA ASP A 552 -9.80 -5.22 -24.37
C ASP A 552 -10.66 -5.01 -23.11
N ILE A 553 -10.17 -5.50 -21.96
CA ILE A 553 -10.80 -5.28 -20.65
C ILE A 553 -10.64 -3.82 -20.24
N LEU A 554 -9.43 -3.26 -20.43
CA LEU A 554 -9.17 -1.85 -20.18
C LEU A 554 -9.97 -0.95 -21.13
N ALA A 555 -10.10 -1.34 -22.40
CA ALA A 555 -10.97 -0.68 -23.38
C ALA A 555 -12.43 -0.65 -22.89
N GLY A 556 -13.00 -1.78 -22.49
CA GLY A 556 -14.36 -1.85 -21.93
C GLY A 556 -14.57 -0.96 -20.69
N ILE A 557 -13.60 -0.97 -19.76
CA ILE A 557 -13.61 -0.09 -18.56
C ILE A 557 -13.63 1.40 -18.95
N ILE A 558 -13.06 1.77 -20.10
CA ILE A 558 -13.08 3.15 -20.61
C ILE A 558 -14.38 3.45 -21.36
N THR A 559 -14.85 2.55 -22.23
CA THR A 559 -15.93 2.85 -23.20
C THR A 559 -17.35 2.72 -22.64
N GLY A 560 -17.61 1.75 -21.76
CA GLY A 560 -18.97 1.46 -21.26
C GLY A 560 -19.09 0.09 -20.62
#